data_AF-A0A2D5Y2Q8-F1
#
_entry.id   AF-A0A2D5Y2Q8-F1
#
_cell.length_a   1.000
_cell.length_b   1.000
_cell.length_c   1.000
_cell.angle_alpha   90.00
_cell.angle_beta   90.00
_cell.angle_gamma   90.00
#
_symmetry.space_group_name_H-M   'P 1'
#
loop_
_entity.id
_entity.type
_entity.pdbx_description
1 polymer ?
#
loop_
_entity_poly.entity_id
_entity_poly.type
_entity_poly.pdbx_seq_one_letter_code
_entity_poly.pdbx_strand_id
1 'polypeptide(L)'
;LHYHETGLPEHMPRLRKAFECALHARDSAIDSIADPATRSRKQEEWEQFILDQSNAAKLILSIQDGMPAEQREIAAMASFVASTDSGFSATLTQFGIAPTLFCLRAFMWIALLKSRRADTLIKFSGQPSDRMREFTAATIITGFNRAKREFGNPNIDENEKMRQLEHYKRTYPQALTLIKANTLPEPLATQSAQLLEDIQNIHL
;
A
#
# COMPACT_ATOMS: atom_id res chain seq x y z
N LEU A 1 4.09 6.52 17.58
CA LEU A 1 2.83 5.98 17.03
C LEU A 1 2.40 4.68 17.72
N HIS A 2 1.13 4.55 18.15
CA HIS A 2 0.56 3.34 18.74
C HIS A 2 -0.52 2.68 17.85
N TYR A 3 -0.71 1.36 17.96
CA TYR A 3 -1.67 0.60 17.12
C TYR A 3 -3.10 1.14 17.21
N HIS A 4 -3.59 1.40 18.42
CA HIS A 4 -4.96 1.88 18.66
C HIS A 4 -5.26 3.24 17.99
N GLU A 5 -4.24 4.08 17.81
CA GLU A 5 -4.35 5.39 17.17
C GLU A 5 -4.62 5.29 15.66
N THR A 6 -4.39 4.12 15.06
CA THR A 6 -4.56 3.90 13.61
C THR A 6 -6.01 3.67 13.19
N GLY A 7 -6.88 3.32 14.14
CA GLY A 7 -8.27 2.92 13.89
C GLY A 7 -8.43 1.54 13.26
N LEU A 8 -7.42 0.67 13.35
CA LEU A 8 -7.51 -0.73 12.93
C LEU A 8 -8.26 -1.58 13.97
N PRO A 9 -8.87 -2.72 13.58
CA PRO A 9 -9.62 -3.54 14.52
C PRO A 9 -8.72 -4.23 15.56
N GLU A 10 -8.98 -3.98 16.85
CA GLU A 10 -8.21 -4.54 17.97
C GLU A 10 -8.31 -6.06 18.12
N HIS A 11 -9.38 -6.68 17.59
CA HIS A 11 -9.61 -8.12 17.69
C HIS A 11 -8.80 -8.95 16.67
N MET A 12 -7.97 -8.32 15.83
CA MET A 12 -7.16 -8.98 14.79
C MET A 12 -5.69 -9.09 15.22
N PRO A 13 -5.30 -10.12 15.99
CA PRO A 13 -3.97 -10.20 16.57
C PRO A 13 -2.85 -10.36 15.53
N ARG A 14 -3.11 -10.96 14.36
CA ARG A 14 -2.07 -11.12 13.33
C ARG A 14 -1.82 -9.79 12.62
N LEU A 15 -2.87 -9.01 12.38
CA LEU A 15 -2.76 -7.64 11.87
C LEU A 15 -1.99 -6.73 12.83
N ARG A 16 -2.33 -6.77 14.12
CA ARG A 16 -1.60 -6.03 15.17
C ARG A 16 -0.13 -6.41 15.22
N LYS A 17 0.18 -7.70 15.22
CA LYS A 17 1.57 -8.18 15.19
C LYS A 17 2.31 -7.70 13.92
N ALA A 18 1.67 -7.73 12.76
CA ALA A 18 2.27 -7.25 11.51
C ALA A 18 2.62 -5.75 11.58
N PHE A 19 1.72 -4.94 12.16
CA PHE A 19 1.96 -3.53 12.42
C PHE A 19 3.13 -3.31 13.39
N GLU A 20 3.15 -4.02 14.52
CA GLU A 20 4.21 -3.92 15.53
C GLU A 20 5.58 -4.32 14.95
N CYS A 21 5.63 -5.36 14.12
CA CYS A 21 6.85 -5.76 13.42
C CYS A 21 7.31 -4.70 12.41
N ALA A 22 6.38 -4.04 11.70
CA ALA A 22 6.69 -2.93 10.80
C ALA A 22 7.27 -1.71 11.54
N LEU A 23 6.71 -1.36 12.69
CA LEU A 23 7.27 -0.32 13.55
C LEU A 23 8.68 -0.67 14.02
N HIS A 24 8.86 -1.83 14.65
CA HIS A 24 10.16 -2.23 15.20
C HIS A 24 11.27 -2.29 14.13
N ALA A 25 10.96 -2.84 12.96
CA ALA A 25 11.92 -2.93 11.86
C ALA A 25 12.39 -1.54 11.39
N ARG A 26 11.50 -0.53 11.44
CA ARG A 26 11.78 0.83 11.01
C ARG A 26 12.42 1.68 12.11
N ASP A 27 12.03 1.51 13.38
CA ASP A 27 12.68 2.14 14.53
C ASP A 27 14.17 1.78 14.56
N SER A 28 14.48 0.48 14.39
CA SER A 28 15.88 0.02 14.30
C SER A 28 16.66 0.68 13.16
N ALA A 29 16.00 0.96 12.02
CA ALA A 29 16.62 1.62 10.88
C ALA A 29 16.81 3.13 11.12
N ILE A 30 15.86 3.80 11.78
CA ILE A 30 15.93 5.22 12.14
C ILE A 30 17.04 5.44 13.18
N ASP A 31 17.12 4.59 14.21
CA ASP A 31 18.11 4.71 15.29
C ASP A 31 19.55 4.58 14.77
N SER A 32 19.74 3.90 13.65
CA SER A 32 21.04 3.78 12.97
C SER A 32 21.52 5.08 12.30
N ILE A 33 20.65 6.08 12.13
CA ILE A 33 20.98 7.37 11.51
C ILE A 33 21.74 8.24 12.50
N ALA A 34 22.99 8.58 12.20
CA ALA A 34 23.85 9.36 13.09
C ALA A 34 23.39 10.82 13.27
N ASP A 35 22.96 11.48 12.18
CA ASP A 35 22.55 12.88 12.20
C ASP A 35 21.16 13.06 12.86
N PRO A 36 21.05 13.83 13.96
CA PRO A 36 19.79 14.02 14.68
C PRO A 36 18.69 14.68 13.84
N ALA A 37 19.03 15.65 12.98
CA ALA A 37 18.04 16.35 12.16
C ALA A 37 17.43 15.40 11.11
N THR A 38 18.27 14.61 10.45
CA THR A 38 17.85 13.57 9.52
C THR A 38 17.04 12.49 10.22
N ARG A 39 17.43 12.08 11.45
CA ARG A 39 16.71 11.09 12.24
C ARG A 39 15.28 11.54 12.54
N SER A 40 15.09 12.74 13.09
CA SER A 40 13.76 13.27 13.42
C SER A 40 12.87 13.38 12.19
N ARG A 41 13.39 13.92 11.08
CA ARG A 41 12.65 13.99 9.81
C ARG A 41 12.24 12.61 9.29
N LYS A 42 13.14 11.62 9.37
CA LYS A 42 12.86 10.25 8.94
C LYS A 42 11.85 9.55 9.84
N GLN A 43 11.83 9.87 11.12
CA GLN A 43 10.82 9.39 12.05
C GLN A 43 9.43 9.90 11.67
N GLU A 44 9.26 11.20 11.43
CA GLU A 44 7.99 11.79 11.00
C GLU A 44 7.50 11.21 9.66
N GLU A 45 8.41 11.10 8.67
CA GLU A 45 8.12 10.46 7.38
C GLU A 45 7.62 9.02 7.56
N TRP A 46 8.20 8.28 8.52
CA TRP A 46 7.81 6.90 8.78
C TRP A 46 6.48 6.76 9.51
N GLU A 47 6.23 7.58 10.53
CA GLU A 47 4.93 7.57 11.21
C GLU A 47 3.80 7.85 10.21
N GLN A 48 4.00 8.85 9.33
CA GLN A 48 3.04 9.16 8.28
C GLN A 48 2.88 8.00 7.28
N PHE A 49 3.97 7.34 6.89
CA PHE A 49 3.89 6.18 6.01
C PHE A 49 3.12 5.02 6.64
N ILE A 50 3.33 4.73 7.93
CA ILE A 50 2.60 3.67 8.65
C ILE A 50 1.11 4.00 8.77
N LEU A 51 0.76 5.27 8.97
CA LEU A 51 -0.63 5.73 8.91
C LEU A 51 -1.25 5.52 7.52
N ASP A 52 -0.49 5.77 6.46
CA ASP A 52 -0.95 5.50 5.09
C ASP A 52 -1.16 4.00 4.81
N GLN A 53 -0.26 3.13 5.28
CA GLN A 53 -0.46 1.67 5.22
C GLN A 53 -1.67 1.22 6.04
N SER A 54 -1.92 1.86 7.18
CA SER A 54 -3.11 1.61 8.00
C SER A 54 -4.39 2.01 7.27
N ASN A 55 -4.38 3.09 6.50
CA ASN A 55 -5.51 3.46 5.66
C ASN A 55 -5.78 2.41 4.56
N ALA A 56 -4.74 1.80 3.99
CA ALA A 56 -4.91 0.75 2.99
C ALA A 56 -5.52 -0.51 3.62
N ALA A 57 -5.01 -0.92 4.78
CA ALA A 57 -5.55 -2.02 5.56
C ALA A 57 -7.02 -1.77 5.96
N LYS A 58 -7.36 -0.57 6.44
CA LYS A 58 -8.76 -0.20 6.75
C LYS A 58 -9.65 -0.31 5.53
N LEU A 59 -9.20 0.18 4.37
CA LEU A 59 -9.97 0.14 3.14
C LEU A 59 -10.27 -1.29 2.68
N ILE A 60 -9.31 -2.21 2.83
CA ILE A 60 -9.49 -3.65 2.58
C ILE A 60 -10.53 -4.23 3.56
N LEU A 61 -10.41 -3.90 4.85
CA LEU A 61 -11.31 -4.42 5.88
C LEU A 61 -12.72 -3.81 5.83
N SER A 62 -12.90 -2.66 5.16
CA SER A 62 -14.21 -2.00 4.99
C SER A 62 -15.03 -2.50 3.80
N ILE A 63 -14.52 -3.49 3.04
CA ILE A 63 -15.19 -4.00 1.84
C ILE A 63 -16.55 -4.61 2.17
N GLN A 64 -17.58 -4.22 1.42
CA GLN A 64 -18.98 -4.58 1.63
C GLN A 64 -19.47 -5.62 0.61
N ASP A 65 -19.06 -6.87 0.78
CA ASP A 65 -19.48 -7.99 -0.07
C ASP A 65 -19.96 -9.22 0.72
N GLY A 66 -20.21 -9.06 2.02
CA GLY A 66 -20.66 -10.13 2.92
C GLY A 66 -19.56 -11.10 3.35
N MET A 67 -18.32 -10.96 2.86
CA MET A 67 -17.20 -11.77 3.33
C MET A 67 -16.66 -11.25 4.69
N PRO A 68 -16.39 -12.13 5.66
CA PRO A 68 -15.84 -11.74 6.96
C PRO A 68 -14.48 -11.06 6.85
N ALA A 69 -14.21 -10.09 7.72
CA ALA A 69 -12.98 -9.31 7.71
C ALA A 69 -11.74 -10.17 8.01
N GLU A 70 -11.89 -11.28 8.74
CA GLU A 70 -10.84 -12.26 9.03
C GLU A 70 -10.33 -12.95 7.77
N GLN A 71 -11.18 -13.14 6.75
CA GLN A 71 -10.76 -13.70 5.46
C GLN A 71 -9.91 -12.70 4.65
N ARG A 72 -9.96 -11.42 5.02
CA ARG A 72 -9.16 -10.34 4.44
C ARG A 72 -7.92 -10.00 5.24
N GLU A 73 -7.75 -10.58 6.43
CA GLU A 73 -6.66 -10.23 7.34
C GLU A 73 -5.29 -10.38 6.66
N ILE A 74 -5.09 -11.42 5.85
CA ILE A 74 -3.82 -11.63 5.12
C ILE A 74 -3.54 -10.48 4.14
N ALA A 75 -4.56 -10.00 3.43
CA ALA A 75 -4.40 -8.90 2.48
C ALA A 75 -4.13 -7.58 3.22
N ALA A 76 -4.83 -7.32 4.33
CA ALA A 76 -4.61 -6.14 5.18
C ALA A 76 -3.22 -6.15 5.83
N MET A 77 -2.77 -7.31 6.32
CA MET A 77 -1.43 -7.49 6.89
C MET A 77 -0.32 -7.21 5.87
N ALA A 78 -0.56 -7.50 4.59
CA ALA A 78 0.44 -7.33 3.54
C ALA A 78 0.90 -5.86 3.42
N SER A 79 0.07 -4.87 3.78
CA SER A 79 0.47 -3.46 3.83
C SER A 79 1.64 -3.21 4.79
N PHE A 80 1.72 -3.98 5.87
CA PHE A 80 2.78 -3.87 6.88
C PHE A 80 3.96 -4.79 6.58
N VAL A 81 3.67 -6.04 6.20
CA VAL A 81 4.70 -7.04 5.89
C VAL A 81 5.48 -6.67 4.63
N ALA A 82 4.84 -6.05 3.62
CA ALA A 82 5.57 -5.55 2.47
C ALA A 82 6.52 -4.39 2.81
N SER A 83 6.30 -3.77 3.97
CA SER A 83 7.05 -2.61 4.45
C SER A 83 8.14 -2.98 5.46
N THR A 84 8.18 -4.22 5.94
CA THR A 84 9.24 -4.73 6.81
C THR A 84 10.43 -5.18 5.95
N ASP A 85 11.61 -4.60 6.15
CA ASP A 85 12.86 -5.05 5.50
C ASP A 85 13.36 -6.39 6.09
N SER A 86 12.62 -6.99 7.02
CA SER A 86 12.88 -8.33 7.54
C SER A 86 12.66 -9.35 6.44
N GLY A 87 13.73 -9.77 5.77
CA GLY A 87 13.66 -10.67 4.61
C GLY A 87 12.81 -11.94 4.81
N PHE A 88 12.55 -12.64 3.71
CA PHE A 88 11.61 -13.77 3.59
C PHE A 88 11.54 -14.75 4.78
N SER A 89 12.70 -15.14 5.36
CA SER A 89 12.75 -16.07 6.49
C SER A 89 12.06 -15.54 7.75
N ALA A 90 12.20 -14.25 8.06
CA ALA A 90 11.61 -13.65 9.25
C ALA A 90 10.08 -13.58 9.14
N THR A 91 9.58 -13.18 7.97
CA THR A 91 8.15 -13.18 7.67
C THR A 91 7.55 -14.58 7.77
N LEU A 92 8.24 -15.58 7.24
CA LEU A 92 7.82 -16.98 7.29
C LEU A 92 7.71 -17.48 8.74
N THR A 93 8.71 -17.21 9.57
CA THR A 93 8.69 -17.59 11.00
C THR A 93 7.59 -16.87 11.77
N GLN A 94 7.35 -15.59 11.49
CA GLN A 94 6.41 -14.78 12.28
C GLN A 94 4.94 -14.96 11.90
N PHE A 95 4.66 -15.20 10.62
CA PHE A 95 3.30 -15.18 10.05
C PHE A 95 2.93 -16.44 9.27
N GLY A 96 3.89 -17.34 9.00
CA GLY A 96 3.64 -18.60 8.29
C GLY A 96 3.62 -18.47 6.76
N ILE A 97 3.41 -19.60 6.09
CA ILE A 97 3.56 -19.73 4.63
C ILE A 97 2.55 -18.86 3.87
N ALA A 98 1.28 -18.88 4.26
CA ALA A 98 0.22 -18.23 3.48
C ALA A 98 0.40 -16.70 3.38
N PRO A 99 0.61 -15.94 4.48
CA PRO A 99 0.91 -14.51 4.39
C PRO A 99 2.20 -14.21 3.64
N THR A 100 3.23 -15.03 3.84
CA THR A 100 4.53 -14.85 3.17
C THR A 100 4.41 -14.99 1.65
N LEU A 101 3.72 -16.03 1.16
CA LEU A 101 3.47 -16.23 -0.26
C LEU A 101 2.59 -15.11 -0.85
N PHE A 102 1.61 -14.64 -0.09
CA PHE A 102 0.79 -13.50 -0.52
C PHE A 102 1.66 -12.24 -0.69
N CYS A 103 2.51 -11.92 0.29
CA CYS A 103 3.38 -10.74 0.24
C CYS A 103 4.40 -10.84 -0.90
N LEU A 104 5.02 -11.99 -1.13
CA LEU A 104 5.91 -12.21 -2.28
C LEU A 104 5.20 -11.93 -3.61
N ARG A 105 3.98 -12.45 -3.77
CA ARG A 105 3.17 -12.17 -4.97
C ARG A 105 2.80 -10.70 -5.05
N ALA A 106 2.47 -10.06 -3.93
CA ALA A 106 2.14 -8.64 -3.89
C ALA A 106 3.28 -7.76 -4.40
N PHE A 107 4.51 -8.02 -3.96
CA PHE A 107 5.69 -7.31 -4.45
C PHE A 107 5.88 -7.47 -5.96
N MET A 108 5.73 -8.69 -6.47
CA MET A 108 5.82 -8.96 -7.91
C MET A 108 4.72 -8.20 -8.68
N TRP A 109 3.49 -8.22 -8.20
CA TRP A 109 2.36 -7.55 -8.84
C TRP A 109 2.51 -6.02 -8.84
N ILE A 110 2.92 -5.41 -7.73
CA ILE A 110 3.17 -3.96 -7.66
C ILE A 110 4.25 -3.56 -8.66
N ALA A 111 5.35 -4.31 -8.77
CA ALA A 111 6.40 -4.03 -9.74
C ALA A 111 5.92 -4.25 -11.18
N LEU A 112 5.19 -5.34 -11.42
CA LEU A 112 4.65 -5.71 -12.72
C LEU A 112 3.72 -4.64 -13.27
N LEU A 113 2.78 -4.14 -12.46
CA LEU A 113 1.77 -3.17 -12.88
C LEU A 113 2.35 -1.79 -13.22
N LYS A 114 3.58 -1.49 -12.77
CA LYS A 114 4.31 -0.27 -13.19
C LYS A 114 4.96 -0.42 -14.58
N SER A 115 5.00 -1.62 -15.14
CA SER A 115 5.61 -1.89 -16.44
C SER A 115 4.69 -1.50 -17.60
N ARG A 116 5.24 -0.87 -18.63
CA ARG A 116 4.53 -0.61 -19.90
C ARG A 116 4.09 -1.89 -20.61
N ARG A 117 4.69 -3.04 -20.28
CA ARG A 117 4.37 -4.35 -20.86
C ARG A 117 3.52 -5.22 -19.92
N ALA A 118 2.96 -4.65 -18.86
CA ALA A 118 2.20 -5.39 -17.85
C ALA A 118 1.09 -6.24 -18.50
N ASP A 119 0.29 -5.69 -19.41
CA ASP A 119 -0.78 -6.40 -20.12
C ASP A 119 -0.29 -7.69 -20.80
N THR A 120 0.86 -7.64 -21.46
CA THR A 120 1.46 -8.80 -22.12
C THR A 120 1.97 -9.81 -21.08
N LEU A 121 2.66 -9.34 -20.04
CA LEU A 121 3.23 -10.21 -19.01
C LEU A 121 2.16 -10.88 -18.13
N ILE A 122 1.02 -10.21 -17.91
CA ILE A 122 -0.13 -10.75 -17.18
C ILE A 122 -0.77 -11.91 -17.94
N LYS A 123 -0.81 -11.85 -19.28
CA LYS A 123 -1.28 -12.99 -20.10
C LYS A 123 -0.46 -14.26 -19.87
N PHE A 124 0.83 -14.14 -19.55
CA PHE A 124 1.71 -15.27 -19.27
C PHE A 124 1.74 -15.70 -17.80
N SER A 125 1.60 -14.75 -16.86
CA SER A 125 1.68 -15.01 -15.42
C SER A 125 0.35 -15.37 -14.76
N GLY A 126 -0.76 -15.22 -15.49
CA GLY A 126 -2.11 -15.45 -14.97
C GLY A 126 -2.70 -14.19 -14.31
N GLN A 127 -3.99 -14.24 -14.01
CA GLN A 127 -4.69 -13.13 -13.37
C GLN A 127 -4.39 -13.10 -11.86
N PRO A 128 -4.32 -11.91 -11.24
CA PRO A 128 -4.19 -11.82 -9.79
C PRO A 128 -5.46 -12.36 -9.11
N SER A 129 -5.31 -12.98 -7.94
CA SER A 129 -6.46 -13.38 -7.12
C SER A 129 -7.27 -12.17 -6.66
N ASP A 130 -8.52 -12.35 -6.25
CA ASP A 130 -9.36 -11.24 -5.80
C ASP A 130 -8.75 -10.49 -4.63
N ARG A 131 -8.17 -11.19 -3.65
CA ARG A 131 -7.47 -10.56 -2.53
C ARG A 131 -6.26 -9.73 -2.98
N MET A 132 -5.55 -10.16 -4.03
CA MET A 132 -4.43 -9.42 -4.59
C MET A 132 -4.90 -8.17 -5.33
N ARG A 133 -6.03 -8.26 -6.05
CA ARG A 133 -6.65 -7.12 -6.72
C ARG A 133 -7.12 -6.08 -5.69
N GLU A 134 -7.78 -6.52 -4.62
CA GLU A 134 -8.21 -5.67 -3.51
C GLU A 134 -7.03 -4.95 -2.85
N PHE A 135 -5.99 -5.70 -2.48
CA PHE A 135 -4.78 -5.15 -1.90
C PHE A 135 -4.11 -4.12 -2.82
N THR A 136 -3.99 -4.43 -4.11
CA THR A 136 -3.38 -3.55 -5.09
C THR A 136 -4.19 -2.27 -5.27
N ALA A 137 -5.52 -2.38 -5.41
CA ALA A 137 -6.41 -1.23 -5.51
C ALA A 137 -6.28 -0.32 -4.28
N ALA A 138 -6.34 -0.90 -3.07
CA ALA A 138 -6.20 -0.14 -1.84
C ALA A 138 -4.84 0.57 -1.71
N THR A 139 -3.76 -0.10 -2.15
CA THR A 139 -2.41 0.48 -2.18
C THR A 139 -2.30 1.64 -3.17
N ILE A 140 -2.92 1.53 -4.35
CA ILE A 140 -2.94 2.61 -5.35
C ILE A 140 -3.74 3.80 -4.82
N ILE A 141 -4.94 3.57 -4.28
CA ILE A 141 -5.82 4.62 -3.75
C ILE A 141 -5.11 5.40 -2.65
N THR A 142 -4.53 4.71 -1.67
CA THR A 142 -3.84 5.35 -0.56
C THR A 142 -2.53 6.01 -0.98
N GLY A 143 -1.78 5.39 -1.89
CA GLY A 143 -0.58 5.98 -2.50
C GLY A 143 -0.90 7.30 -3.23
N PHE A 144 -2.00 7.36 -3.95
CA PHE A 144 -2.45 8.59 -4.60
C PHE A 144 -2.88 9.67 -3.60
N ASN A 145 -3.63 9.30 -2.56
CA ASN A 145 -4.03 10.24 -1.51
C ASN A 145 -2.82 10.84 -0.80
N ARG A 146 -1.76 10.05 -0.59
CA ARG A 146 -0.47 10.53 -0.11
C ARG A 146 0.16 11.51 -1.10
N ALA A 147 0.26 11.13 -2.37
CA ALA A 147 0.82 12.00 -3.41
C ALA A 147 0.10 13.35 -3.51
N LYS A 148 -1.24 13.38 -3.41
CA LYS A 148 -2.03 14.63 -3.39
C LYS A 148 -1.60 15.57 -2.26
N ARG A 149 -1.32 15.04 -1.07
CA ARG A 149 -0.81 15.85 0.06
C ARG A 149 0.62 16.34 -0.21
N GLU A 150 1.46 15.49 -0.77
CA GLU A 150 2.85 15.84 -1.12
C GLU A 150 2.91 16.93 -2.21
N PHE A 151 1.99 16.91 -3.19
CA PHE A 151 1.89 17.98 -4.19
C PHE A 151 1.61 19.36 -3.57
N GLY A 152 0.87 19.42 -2.47
CA GLY A 152 0.64 20.65 -1.70
C GLY A 152 1.83 21.09 -0.83
N ASN A 153 2.88 20.28 -0.70
CA ASN A 153 4.02 20.59 0.16
C ASN A 153 4.98 21.60 -0.52
N PRO A 154 5.22 22.80 0.04
CA PRO A 154 6.10 23.80 -0.57
C PRO A 154 7.58 23.38 -0.57
N ASN A 155 7.96 22.38 0.22
CA ASN A 155 9.35 21.92 0.34
C ASN A 155 9.77 20.93 -0.76
N ILE A 156 8.84 20.50 -1.62
CA ILE A 156 9.13 19.61 -2.74
C ILE A 156 9.25 20.45 -4.01
N ASP A 157 10.34 20.25 -4.74
CA ASP A 157 10.62 20.93 -6.02
C ASP A 157 9.48 20.71 -7.04
N GLU A 158 9.12 21.76 -7.77
CA GLU A 158 8.02 21.72 -8.75
C GLU A 158 8.26 20.72 -9.89
N ASN A 159 9.52 20.59 -10.37
CA ASN A 159 9.84 19.62 -11.40
C ASN A 159 9.72 18.19 -10.87
N GLU A 160 10.08 17.96 -9.61
CA GLU A 160 9.88 16.65 -8.96
C GLU A 160 8.39 16.33 -8.82
N LYS A 161 7.55 17.29 -8.41
CA LYS A 161 6.10 17.10 -8.34
C LYS A 161 5.51 16.78 -9.71
N MET A 162 5.90 17.53 -10.74
CA MET A 162 5.48 17.30 -12.12
C MET A 162 5.88 15.89 -12.60
N ARG A 163 7.14 15.49 -12.38
CA ARG A 163 7.63 14.15 -12.74
C ARG A 163 6.85 13.04 -12.04
N GLN A 164 6.54 13.20 -10.76
CA GLN A 164 5.73 12.24 -10.01
C GLN A 164 4.28 12.20 -10.50
N LEU A 165 3.66 13.35 -10.77
CA LEU A 165 2.31 13.41 -11.30
C LEU A 165 2.21 12.74 -12.67
N GLU A 166 3.15 13.00 -13.58
CA GLU A 166 3.22 12.33 -14.88
C GLU A 166 3.39 10.81 -14.72
N HIS A 167 4.24 10.38 -13.78
CA HIS A 167 4.40 8.96 -13.47
C HIS A 167 3.08 8.33 -13.03
N TYR A 168 2.33 8.97 -12.12
CA TYR A 168 1.04 8.45 -11.66
C TYR A 168 -0.04 8.49 -12.75
N LYS A 169 -0.13 9.59 -13.53
CA LYS A 169 -1.05 9.73 -14.67
C LYS A 169 -0.88 8.59 -15.68
N ARG A 170 0.33 8.05 -15.82
CA ARG A 170 0.62 6.89 -16.66
C ARG A 170 0.33 5.55 -15.98
N THR A 171 0.82 5.36 -14.75
CA THR A 171 0.87 4.03 -14.12
C THR A 171 -0.42 3.63 -13.44
N TYR A 172 -1.12 4.55 -12.76
CA TYR A 172 -2.31 4.21 -11.98
C TYR A 172 -3.51 3.84 -12.87
N PRO A 173 -3.83 4.55 -13.96
CA PRO A 173 -4.89 4.13 -14.87
C PRO A 173 -4.66 2.75 -15.48
N GLN A 174 -3.43 2.47 -15.93
CA GLN A 174 -3.06 1.18 -16.46
C GLN A 174 -3.22 0.09 -15.39
N ALA A 175 -2.67 0.29 -14.20
CA ALA A 175 -2.72 -0.69 -13.12
C ALA A 175 -4.16 -1.00 -12.69
N LEU A 176 -5.00 0.02 -12.49
CA LEU A 176 -6.41 -0.13 -12.11
C LEU A 176 -7.24 -0.83 -13.19
N THR A 177 -6.94 -0.57 -14.47
CA THR A 177 -7.57 -1.28 -15.60
C THR A 177 -7.19 -2.76 -15.61
N LEU A 178 -5.89 -3.06 -15.42
CA LEU A 178 -5.36 -4.42 -15.44
C LEU A 178 -5.93 -5.31 -14.33
N ILE A 179 -6.13 -4.76 -13.14
CA ILE A 179 -6.76 -5.49 -12.03
C ILE A 179 -8.29 -5.44 -12.10
N LYS A 180 -8.89 -4.86 -13.16
CA LYS A 180 -10.33 -4.66 -13.31
C LYS A 180 -10.95 -4.02 -12.07
N ALA A 181 -10.42 -2.87 -11.65
CA ALA A 181 -10.83 -2.21 -10.41
C ALA A 181 -12.34 -1.85 -10.39
N ASN A 182 -12.94 -1.63 -11.56
CA ASN A 182 -14.38 -1.36 -11.72
C ASN A 182 -15.29 -2.54 -11.36
N THR A 183 -14.76 -3.76 -11.24
CA THR A 183 -15.53 -4.94 -10.81
C THR A 183 -15.19 -5.37 -9.39
N LEU A 184 -14.39 -4.58 -8.66
CA LEU A 184 -14.13 -4.83 -7.26
C LEU A 184 -15.35 -4.45 -6.40
N PRO A 185 -15.52 -5.09 -5.23
CA PRO A 185 -16.57 -4.70 -4.30
C PRO A 185 -16.33 -3.30 -3.73
N GLU A 186 -17.40 -2.67 -3.28
CA GLU A 186 -17.32 -1.35 -2.64
C GLU A 186 -16.58 -1.43 -1.30
N PRO A 187 -15.84 -0.37 -0.90
CA PRO A 187 -15.74 0.94 -1.57
C PRO A 187 -14.65 1.04 -2.66
N LEU A 188 -13.99 -0.06 -3.03
CA LEU A 188 -12.82 -0.01 -3.90
C LEU A 188 -13.15 0.41 -5.33
N ALA A 189 -14.28 -0.04 -5.87
CA ALA A 189 -14.69 0.35 -7.23
C ALA A 189 -14.94 1.86 -7.33
N THR A 190 -15.77 2.42 -6.44
CA THR A 190 -16.07 3.85 -6.44
C THR A 190 -14.81 4.70 -6.20
N GLN A 191 -13.97 4.34 -5.22
CA GLN A 191 -12.75 5.11 -4.95
C GLN A 191 -11.71 5.00 -6.05
N SER A 192 -11.62 3.86 -6.75
CA SER A 192 -10.76 3.72 -7.92
C SER A 192 -11.24 4.61 -9.06
N ALA A 193 -12.55 4.69 -9.30
CA ALA A 193 -13.11 5.58 -10.32
C ALA A 193 -12.84 7.06 -9.99
N GLN A 194 -13.06 7.47 -8.73
CA GLN A 194 -12.76 8.83 -8.28
C GLN A 194 -11.29 9.20 -8.46
N LEU A 195 -10.38 8.28 -8.13
CA LEU A 195 -8.94 8.49 -8.34
C LEU A 195 -8.61 8.76 -9.80
N LEU A 196 -9.21 8.02 -10.74
CA LEU A 196 -8.97 8.19 -12.17
C LEU A 196 -9.49 9.54 -12.69
N GLU A 197 -10.56 10.07 -12.11
CA GLU A 197 -11.05 11.41 -12.40
C GLU A 197 -10.10 12.46 -11.82
N ASP A 198 -9.82 12.37 -10.50
CA ASP A 198 -8.96 13.29 -9.77
C ASP A 198 -7.59 13.43 -10.44
N ILE A 199 -6.96 12.32 -10.82
CA ILE A 199 -5.59 12.33 -11.35
C ILE A 199 -5.48 13.08 -12.67
N GLN A 200 -6.53 13.08 -13.51
CA GLN A 200 -6.53 13.82 -14.76
C GLN A 200 -6.70 15.33 -14.52
N ASN A 201 -7.42 15.69 -13.46
CA ASN A 201 -7.80 17.07 -13.14
C ASN A 201 -6.78 17.80 -12.25
N ILE A 202 -5.70 17.14 -11.80
CA ILE A 202 -4.62 17.82 -11.08
C ILE A 202 -3.78 18.64 -12.07
N HIS A 203 -3.71 19.93 -11.76
CA HIS A 203 -2.80 20.92 -12.33
C HIS A 203 -1.89 21.42 -11.19
N LEU A 204 -0.58 21.31 -11.38
CA LEU A 204 0.45 21.77 -10.44
C LEU A 204 0.92 23.16 -10.80
#